data_AF-A0A433HWB3-F1
#
_entry.id   AF-A0A433HWB3-F1
#
_cell.length_a   1.000
_cell.length_b   1.000
_cell.length_c   1.000
_cell.angle_alpha   90.00
_cell.angle_beta   90.00
_cell.angle_gamma   90.00
#
_symmetry.space_group_name_H-M   'P 1'
#
loop_
_entity.id
_entity.type
_entity.pdbx_description
1 polymer ?
#
loop_
_entity_poly.entity_id
_entity_poly.type
_entity_poly.pdbx_seq_one_letter_code
_entity_poly.pdbx_strand_id
1 'polypeptide(L)'
;MKRLSNLSIIFAVIGVLLFVFASFFPNSFEALIASGFGFLFIGLLLSFGAMFKREKGKTKFLSVVAFFLFSFIIAWNEPFQIVRLLTWLKN
;
A
#
# COMPACT_ATOMS: atom_id res chain seq x y z
N MET A 1 21.31 8.33 7.73
CA MET A 1 21.09 7.10 6.93
C MET A 1 19.64 7.10 6.49
N LYS A 2 19.34 6.90 5.20
CA LYS A 2 17.96 6.93 4.66
C LYS A 2 17.22 5.59 4.83
N ARG A 3 17.40 4.92 5.97
CA ARG A 3 16.93 3.54 6.17
C ARG A 3 15.40 3.44 6.10
N LEU A 4 14.69 4.39 6.71
CA LEU A 4 13.24 4.40 6.69
C LEU A 4 12.69 4.76 5.31
N SER A 5 13.29 5.74 4.62
CA SER A 5 12.87 6.06 3.25
C SER A 5 13.10 4.88 2.29
N ASN A 6 14.21 4.14 2.40
CA ASN A 6 14.45 2.97 1.56
C ASN A 6 13.46 1.82 1.86
N LEU A 7 13.21 1.54 3.14
CA LEU A 7 12.21 0.54 3.53
C LEU A 7 10.82 0.91 3.02
N SER A 8 10.41 2.16 3.16
CA SER A 8 9.11 2.66 2.66
C SER A 8 8.94 2.40 1.16
N ILE A 9 10.00 2.59 0.36
CA ILE A 9 9.97 2.31 -1.09
C ILE A 9 9.85 0.81 -1.36
N ILE A 10 10.62 -0.03 -0.65
CA ILE A 10 10.57 -1.49 -0.81
C ILE A 10 9.14 -1.99 -0.52
N PHE A 11 8.54 -1.54 0.58
CA PHE A 11 7.15 -1.87 0.93
C PHE A 11 6.16 -1.38 -0.14
N ALA A 12 6.36 -0.19 -0.70
CA ALA A 12 5.51 0.30 -1.77
C ALA A 12 5.61 -0.53 -3.05
N VAL A 13 6.83 -0.90 -3.46
CA VAL A 13 7.07 -1.74 -4.64
C VAL A 13 6.43 -3.11 -4.47
N ILE A 14 6.57 -3.74 -3.29
CA ILE A 14 5.93 -5.03 -2.98
C ILE A 14 4.40 -4.90 -3.03
N GLY A 15 3.84 -3.84 -2.43
CA GLY A 15 2.40 -3.59 -2.46
C GLY A 15 1.85 -3.46 -3.88
N VAL A 16 2.52 -2.69 -4.74
CA VAL A 16 2.14 -2.54 -6.16
C VAL A 16 2.24 -3.86 -6.92
N LEU A 17 3.32 -4.62 -6.71
CA LEU A 17 3.50 -5.93 -7.32
C LEU A 17 2.35 -6.88 -6.94
N LEU A 18 1.94 -6.91 -5.67
CA LEU A 18 0.83 -7.74 -5.22
C LEU A 18 -0.50 -7.36 -5.89
N PHE A 19 -0.75 -6.07 -6.13
CA PHE A 19 -1.93 -5.63 -6.90
C PHE A 19 -1.91 -6.12 -8.35
N VAL A 20 -0.76 -6.04 -9.00
CA VAL A 20 -0.57 -6.55 -10.36
C VAL A 20 -0.77 -8.06 -10.38
N PHE A 21 -0.14 -8.78 -9.44
CA PHE A 21 -0.29 -10.23 -9.30
C PHE A 21 -1.73 -10.65 -8.99
N ALA A 22 -2.47 -9.90 -8.16
CA ALA A 22 -3.86 -10.18 -7.86
C ALA A 22 -4.67 -10.33 -9.15
N SER A 23 -4.45 -9.43 -10.12
CA SER A 23 -5.17 -9.41 -11.39
C SER A 23 -4.98 -10.68 -12.24
N PHE A 24 -3.89 -11.43 -12.03
CA PHE A 24 -3.63 -12.71 -12.72
C PHE A 24 -4.21 -13.94 -11.99
N PHE A 25 -4.54 -13.82 -10.70
CA PHE A 25 -4.97 -14.92 -9.84
C PHE A 25 -6.37 -14.68 -9.25
N PRO A 26 -7.44 -14.88 -10.03
CA PRO A 26 -8.82 -14.58 -9.61
C PRO A 26 -9.25 -15.36 -8.35
N ASN A 27 -8.80 -16.61 -8.17
CA ASN A 27 -9.12 -17.42 -6.99
C ASN A 27 -8.55 -16.86 -5.68
N SER A 28 -7.48 -16.08 -5.74
CA SER A 28 -6.81 -15.51 -4.56
C SER A 28 -6.89 -13.98 -4.56
N PHE A 29 -7.70 -13.40 -5.43
CA PHE A 29 -7.73 -11.97 -5.74
C PHE A 29 -7.94 -11.11 -4.49
N GLU A 30 -8.92 -11.45 -3.66
CA GLU A 30 -9.23 -10.68 -2.44
C GLU A 30 -8.07 -10.71 -1.44
N ALA A 31 -7.45 -11.88 -1.23
CA ALA A 31 -6.32 -12.03 -0.32
C ALA A 31 -5.06 -11.29 -0.82
N LEU A 32 -4.81 -11.29 -2.13
CA LEU A 32 -3.70 -10.55 -2.73
C LEU A 32 -3.93 -9.03 -2.68
N ILE A 33 -5.16 -8.55 -2.92
CA ILE A 33 -5.50 -7.14 -2.76
C ILE A 33 -5.37 -6.72 -1.29
N ALA A 34 -5.87 -7.52 -0.35
CA ALA A 34 -5.77 -7.23 1.08
C ALA A 34 -4.31 -7.11 1.53
N SER A 35 -3.49 -8.08 1.14
CA SER A 35 -2.06 -8.09 1.48
C SER A 35 -1.32 -6.92 0.79
N GLY A 36 -1.56 -6.69 -0.50
CA GLY A 36 -0.98 -5.56 -1.24
C GLY A 36 -1.32 -4.21 -0.61
N PHE A 37 -2.57 -4.03 -0.19
CA PHE A 37 -3.00 -2.84 0.55
C PHE A 37 -2.30 -2.72 1.91
N GLY A 38 -2.16 -3.82 2.65
CA GLY A 38 -1.40 -3.87 3.90
C GLY A 38 0.06 -3.44 3.73
N PHE A 39 0.73 -3.92 2.68
CA PHE A 39 2.10 -3.51 2.35
C PHE A 39 2.20 -2.01 2.02
N LEU A 40 1.26 -1.47 1.25
CA LEU A 40 1.19 -0.03 0.98
C LEU A 40 0.96 0.78 2.26
N PHE A 41 0.11 0.31 3.18
CA PHE A 41 -0.17 0.96 4.46
C PHE A 41 1.07 0.98 5.37
N ILE A 42 1.81 -0.12 5.45
CA ILE A 42 3.09 -0.15 6.18
C ILE A 42 4.10 0.80 5.53
N GLY A 43 4.16 0.83 4.20
CA GLY A 43 4.97 1.78 3.44
C GLY A 43 4.64 3.24 3.75
N LEU A 44 3.36 3.57 3.91
CA LEU A 44 2.85 4.88 4.34
C LEU A 44 3.34 5.23 5.75
N LEU A 45 3.18 4.33 6.73
CA LEU A 45 3.63 4.54 8.11
C LEU A 45 5.15 4.78 8.18
N LEU A 46 5.93 4.00 7.45
CA LEU A 46 7.38 4.18 7.34
C LEU A 46 7.75 5.53 6.71
N SER A 47 6.97 5.99 5.72
CA SER A 47 7.16 7.30 5.13
C SER A 47 6.92 8.43 6.15
N PHE A 48 5.83 8.36 6.92
CA PHE A 48 5.58 9.31 8.01
C PHE A 48 6.71 9.28 9.06
N GLY A 49 7.22 8.10 9.41
CA GLY A 49 8.39 7.96 10.28
C GLY A 49 9.64 8.66 9.72
N ALA A 50 9.88 8.56 8.40
CA ALA A 50 10.98 9.25 7.72
C ALA A 50 10.77 10.78 7.64
N MET A 51 9.51 11.24 7.56
CA MET A 51 9.18 12.67 7.65
C MET A 51 9.44 13.20 9.06
N PHE A 52 9.01 12.48 10.09
CA PHE A 52 9.22 12.83 11.49
C PHE A 52 10.71 12.91 11.84
N LYS A 53 11.52 11.95 11.34
CA LYS A 53 12.99 11.98 11.45
C LYS A 53 13.69 13.00 10.54
N ARG A 54 12.95 13.83 9.79
CA ARG A 54 13.48 14.84 8.86
C ARG A 54 14.53 14.29 7.87
N GLU A 55 14.37 13.04 7.40
CA GLU A 55 15.32 12.45 6.45
C GLU A 55 15.38 13.30 5.15
N LYS A 56 16.56 13.60 4.62
CA LYS A 56 16.68 14.43 3.39
C LYS A 56 16.27 13.63 2.14
N GLY A 57 15.38 14.20 1.32
CA GLY A 57 15.01 13.67 0.01
C GLY A 57 13.49 13.68 -0.24
N LYS A 58 13.09 13.69 -1.52
CA LYS A 58 11.67 13.61 -1.94
C LYS A 58 11.15 12.17 -2.05
N THR A 59 12.03 11.17 -2.01
CA THR A 59 11.72 9.75 -2.18
C THR A 59 10.72 9.21 -1.16
N LYS A 60 10.68 9.77 0.05
CA LYS A 60 9.69 9.45 1.08
C LYS A 60 8.25 9.74 0.66
N PHE A 61 7.99 10.72 -0.21
CA PHE A 61 6.62 11.01 -0.67
C PHE A 61 6.08 9.98 -1.66
N LEU A 62 6.95 9.16 -2.27
CA LEU A 62 6.54 8.20 -3.29
C LEU A 62 5.55 7.16 -2.75
N SER A 63 5.81 6.60 -1.56
CA SER A 63 4.90 5.63 -0.94
C SER A 63 3.58 6.24 -0.50
N VAL A 64 3.57 7.52 -0.14
CA VAL A 64 2.33 8.24 0.20
C VAL A 64 1.47 8.41 -1.05
N VAL A 65 2.07 8.88 -2.14
CA VAL A 65 1.38 9.01 -3.43
C VAL A 65 0.86 7.65 -3.90
N ALA A 66 1.69 6.60 -3.85
CA ALA A 66 1.28 5.25 -4.23
C ALA A 66 0.10 4.76 -3.38
N PHE A 67 0.14 4.91 -2.06
CA PHE A 67 -0.95 4.49 -1.18
C PHE A 67 -2.28 5.16 -1.56
N PHE A 68 -2.30 6.48 -1.70
CA PHE A 68 -3.53 7.21 -2.04
C PHE A 68 -4.03 6.91 -3.45
N LEU A 69 -3.13 6.77 -4.42
CA LEU A 69 -3.49 6.52 -5.81
C LEU A 69 -4.09 5.12 -5.98
N PHE A 70 -3.50 4.09 -5.37
CA PHE A 70 -4.08 2.74 -5.38
C PHE A 70 -5.36 2.65 -4.54
N SER A 71 -5.43 3.32 -3.38
CA SER A 71 -6.68 3.42 -2.61
C SER A 71 -7.81 4.03 -3.44
N PHE A 72 -7.50 5.08 -4.22
CA PHE A 72 -8.46 5.72 -5.12
C PHE A 72 -8.92 4.78 -6.23
N ILE A 73 -7.99 4.05 -6.88
CA ILE A 73 -8.34 3.06 -7.93
C ILE A 73 -9.27 1.97 -7.38
N ILE A 74 -8.98 1.45 -6.18
CA ILE A 74 -9.82 0.44 -5.52
C ILE A 74 -11.20 1.01 -5.23
N ALA A 75 -11.27 2.19 -4.59
CA ALA A 75 -12.53 2.85 -4.28
C ALA A 75 -13.35 3.22 -5.53
N TRP A 76 -12.68 3.47 -6.66
CA TRP A 76 -13.33 3.82 -7.92
C TRP A 76 -13.86 2.59 -8.67
N ASN A 77 -13.07 1.51 -8.77
CA ASN A 77 -13.48 0.30 -9.48
C ASN A 77 -14.50 -0.53 -8.68
N GLU A 78 -14.33 -0.64 -7.37
CA GLU A 78 -15.25 -1.34 -6.49
C GLU A 78 -15.38 -0.57 -5.17
N PRO A 79 -16.29 0.41 -5.06
CA PRO A 79 -16.43 1.23 -3.85
C PRO A 79 -16.73 0.40 -2.59
N PHE A 80 -17.33 -0.77 -2.75
CA PHE A 80 -17.60 -1.70 -1.66
C PHE A 80 -16.45 -2.65 -1.34
N GLN A 81 -15.36 -2.69 -2.11
CA GLN A 81 -14.24 -3.59 -1.85
C GLN A 81 -13.50 -3.23 -0.56
N ILE A 82 -13.30 -1.94 -0.29
CA ILE A 82 -12.68 -1.46 0.96
C ILE A 82 -13.59 -1.79 2.15
N VAL A 83 -14.90 -1.57 2.00
CA VAL A 83 -15.90 -1.92 3.03
C VAL A 83 -15.90 -3.44 3.26
N ARG A 84 -15.85 -4.23 2.19
CA ARG A 84 -15.82 -5.70 2.21
C ARG A 84 -14.56 -6.23 2.91
N LEU A 85 -13.40 -5.64 2.61
CA LEU A 85 -12.11 -5.95 3.25
C LEU A 85 -12.17 -5.71 4.76
N LEU A 86 -12.74 -4.56 5.17
CA LEU A 86 -12.88 -4.20 6.58
C LEU A 86 -13.88 -5.11 7.31
N THR A 87 -14.96 -5.55 6.64
CA THR A 87 -15.88 -6.55 7.23
C THR A 87 -15.23 -7.91 7.44
N TRP A 88 -14.32 -8.34 6.57
CA TRP A 88 -13.58 -9.60 6.76
C TRP A 88 -12.61 -9.55 7.94
N LEU A 89 -12.05 -8.39 8.28
CA LEU A 89 -11.17 -8.26 9.46
C LEU A 89 -11.92 -8.50 10.79
N LYS A 90 -13.25 -8.38 10.77
CA LYS A 90 -14.12 -8.52 11.95
C LYS A 90 -14.58 -9.97 12.18
N ASN A 91 -14.40 -10.86 11.21
CA ASN A 91 -14.87 -12.25 11.27
C ASN A 91 -13.70 -13.23 11.31
#